data_AF-A0A930HSU4-F1
#
_entry.id   AF-A0A930HSU4-F1
#
_cell.length_a   1.000
_cell.length_b   1.000
_cell.length_c   1.000
_cell.angle_alpha   90.00
_cell.angle_beta   90.00
_cell.angle_gamma   90.00
#
_symmetry.space_group_name_H-M   'P 1'
#
loop_
_entity.id
_entity.type
_entity.pdbx_description
1 polymer ?
#
loop_
_entity_poly.entity_id
_entity_poly.type
_entity_poly.pdbx_seq_one_letter_code
_entity_poly.pdbx_strand_id
1 'polypeptide(L)'
;MSKPSTSSFSAVITALRFPLIIMVVAIHLISDKLTLPQWGTSSWLYIYVSEFLSHSLPRIAVPMFFFISGYYAFYKKDWSQRPIWTVELKKRVNTLLIPYLLWNSIYLVILLAKTQVGLRLGFGASDPFYITSFTQLLSYYWWDVIVYPLWYIRDLMVLCALGPILYQILSWTRGYILLPLLVLFLIGWECGVAGFGTVSFFCFMLGGQLGTKQIDPLEVIQRVKYLAGVIAIGTVFALPLLSGWAGYIVVHNIYILTGSASALLVMQY
;
A
#
# COMPACT_ATOMS: atom_id res chain seq x y z
N MET A 1 26.35 -0.94 -32.28
CA MET A 1 25.34 -1.43 -31.32
C MET A 1 24.77 -0.22 -30.59
N SER A 2 23.53 0.17 -30.92
CA SER A 2 22.81 1.18 -30.14
C SER A 2 22.62 0.65 -28.72
N LYS A 3 22.95 1.45 -27.70
CA LYS A 3 22.53 1.15 -26.32
C LYS A 3 21.00 0.96 -26.35
N PRO A 4 20.44 -0.14 -25.80
CA PRO A 4 19.00 -0.24 -25.65
C PRO A 4 18.52 1.00 -24.88
N SER A 5 17.49 1.66 -25.38
CA SER A 5 16.89 2.83 -24.72
C SER A 5 16.35 2.37 -23.37
N THR A 6 17.00 2.78 -22.28
CA THR A 6 16.53 2.48 -20.93
C THR A 6 15.14 3.09 -20.73
N SER A 7 14.18 2.28 -20.30
CA SER A 7 12.82 2.73 -20.04
C SER A 7 12.79 3.87 -19.02
N SER A 8 12.00 4.91 -19.30
CA SER A 8 11.78 6.00 -18.33
C SER A 8 11.00 5.50 -17.11
N PHE A 9 11.18 6.13 -15.95
CA PHE A 9 10.45 5.77 -14.72
C PHE A 9 8.92 5.71 -14.92
N SER A 10 8.34 6.62 -15.71
CA SER A 10 6.91 6.61 -16.03
C SER A 10 6.48 5.39 -16.84
N ALA A 11 7.34 4.87 -17.73
CA ALA A 11 7.08 3.65 -18.50
C ALA A 11 7.11 2.41 -17.60
N VAL A 12 8.12 2.33 -16.72
CA VAL A 12 8.26 1.27 -15.69
C VAL A 12 7.01 1.22 -14.81
N ILE A 13 6.54 2.36 -14.32
CA ILE A 13 5.31 2.43 -13.53
C ILE A 13 4.10 1.97 -14.32
N THR A 14 4.00 2.36 -15.60
CA THR A 14 2.87 1.96 -16.45
C THR A 14 2.81 0.44 -16.62
N ALA A 15 3.97 -0.21 -16.81
CA ALA A 15 4.06 -1.67 -16.85
C ALA A 15 3.73 -2.32 -15.50
N LEU A 16 4.17 -1.73 -14.39
CA LEU A 16 3.93 -2.26 -13.03
C LEU A 16 2.49 -2.17 -12.56
N ARG A 17 1.67 -1.23 -13.09
CA ARG A 17 0.29 -1.04 -12.62
C ARG A 17 -0.51 -2.33 -12.60
N PHE A 18 -0.47 -3.12 -13.68
CA PHE A 18 -1.25 -4.34 -13.78
C PHE A 18 -0.78 -5.44 -12.81
N PRO A 19 0.52 -5.79 -12.73
CA PRO A 19 1.04 -6.67 -11.70
C PRO A 19 0.70 -6.25 -10.27
N LEU A 20 0.84 -4.96 -9.94
CA LEU A 20 0.53 -4.46 -8.60
C LEU A 20 -0.96 -4.57 -8.26
N ILE A 21 -1.86 -4.39 -9.24
CA ILE A 21 -3.30 -4.59 -9.04
C ILE A 21 -3.59 -6.07 -8.74
N ILE A 22 -2.99 -7.00 -9.48
CA ILE A 22 -3.14 -8.44 -9.20
C ILE A 22 -2.64 -8.76 -7.79
N MET A 23 -1.50 -8.19 -7.39
CA MET A 23 -0.95 -8.37 -6.05
C MET A 23 -1.90 -7.86 -4.96
N VAL A 24 -2.57 -6.71 -5.17
CA VAL A 24 -3.60 -6.23 -4.22
C VAL A 24 -4.73 -7.23 -4.06
N VAL A 25 -5.22 -7.81 -5.17
CA VAL A 25 -6.24 -8.86 -5.09
C VAL A 25 -5.70 -10.08 -4.32
N ALA A 26 -4.47 -10.50 -4.63
CA ALA A 26 -3.83 -11.66 -4.01
C ALA A 26 -3.70 -11.55 -2.48
N ILE A 27 -3.42 -10.35 -1.96
CA ILE A 27 -3.33 -10.09 -0.51
C ILE A 27 -4.65 -10.43 0.21
N HIS A 28 -5.79 -10.22 -0.45
CA HIS A 28 -7.12 -10.39 0.15
C HIS A 28 -7.79 -11.73 -0.20
N LEU A 29 -7.07 -12.67 -0.84
CA LEU A 29 -7.62 -13.97 -1.19
C LEU A 29 -7.77 -14.91 0.01
N ILE A 30 -6.94 -14.74 1.05
CA ILE A 30 -6.95 -15.55 2.26
C ILE A 30 -7.08 -14.68 3.50
N SER A 31 -7.29 -15.29 4.66
CA SER A 31 -7.38 -14.59 5.94
C SER A 31 -6.09 -13.84 6.25
N ASP A 32 -6.18 -12.64 6.82
CA ASP A 32 -5.00 -11.87 7.28
C ASP A 32 -4.18 -12.58 8.38
N LYS A 33 -4.71 -13.65 8.98
CA LYS A 33 -3.97 -14.46 9.95
C LYS A 33 -2.91 -15.29 9.25
N LEU A 34 -1.65 -15.03 9.58
CA LEU A 34 -0.52 -15.82 9.11
C LEU A 34 -0.60 -17.25 9.62
N THR A 35 -0.38 -18.21 8.73
CA THR A 35 -0.32 -19.64 9.06
C THR A 35 1.08 -20.18 8.80
N LEU A 36 1.71 -20.80 9.80
CA LEU A 36 3.03 -21.41 9.63
C LEU A 36 2.91 -22.77 8.92
N PRO A 37 3.53 -22.98 7.75
CA PRO A 37 3.53 -24.29 7.08
C PRO A 37 4.37 -25.29 7.88
N GLN A 38 3.71 -26.33 8.40
CA GLN A 38 4.35 -27.36 9.23
C GLN A 38 5.00 -28.45 8.37
N TRP A 39 6.33 -28.55 8.43
CA TRP A 39 7.09 -29.55 7.69
C TRP A 39 6.62 -30.97 8.00
N GLY A 40 6.54 -31.83 6.97
CA GLY A 40 6.09 -33.22 7.10
C GLY A 40 4.57 -33.41 7.09
N THR A 41 3.78 -32.33 7.08
CA THR A 41 2.32 -32.43 6.89
C THR A 41 1.95 -32.49 5.40
N SER A 42 0.83 -33.15 5.08
CA SER A 42 0.33 -33.23 3.70
C SER A 42 -0.09 -31.86 3.13
N SER A 43 -0.46 -30.92 3.99
CA SER A 43 -0.84 -29.55 3.62
C SER A 43 0.33 -28.57 3.55
N TRP A 44 1.56 -28.99 3.88
CA TRP A 44 2.73 -28.09 3.97
C TRP A 44 2.93 -27.25 2.72
N LEU A 45 2.97 -27.89 1.54
CA LEU A 45 3.21 -27.20 0.26
C LEU A 45 2.07 -26.23 -0.07
N TYR A 46 0.82 -26.66 0.18
CA TYR A 46 -0.35 -25.83 -0.04
C TYR A 46 -0.29 -24.56 0.83
N ILE A 47 -0.06 -24.70 2.13
CA ILE A 47 0.05 -23.56 3.06
C ILE A 47 1.23 -22.66 2.67
N TYR A 48 2.40 -23.23 2.37
CA TYR A 48 3.57 -22.45 1.96
C TYR A 48 3.27 -21.61 0.71
N VAL A 49 2.69 -22.22 -0.34
CA VAL A 49 2.37 -21.53 -1.59
C VAL A 49 1.28 -20.48 -1.36
N SER A 50 0.25 -20.76 -0.57
CA SER A 50 -0.78 -19.78 -0.21
C SER A 50 -0.21 -18.57 0.53
N GLU A 51 0.60 -18.80 1.56
CA GLU A 51 1.28 -17.75 2.32
C GLU A 51 2.29 -16.96 1.45
N PHE A 52 2.97 -17.64 0.55
CA PHE A 52 3.87 -16.98 -0.41
C PHE A 52 3.10 -16.05 -1.35
N LEU A 53 2.00 -16.52 -1.94
CA LEU A 53 1.22 -15.78 -2.94
C LEU A 53 0.33 -14.70 -2.35
N SER A 54 -0.08 -14.79 -1.09
CA SER A 54 -0.96 -13.80 -0.44
C SER A 54 -0.26 -12.95 0.62
N HIS A 55 0.68 -13.51 1.37
CA HIS A 55 1.28 -12.83 2.53
C HIS A 55 2.75 -12.47 2.38
N SER A 56 3.42 -12.92 1.31
CA SER A 56 4.82 -12.59 1.03
C SER A 56 4.95 -11.76 -0.25
N LEU A 57 4.91 -12.40 -1.42
CA LEU A 57 5.15 -11.78 -2.73
C LEU A 57 4.35 -10.47 -2.98
N PRO A 58 3.04 -10.41 -2.71
CA PRO A 58 2.27 -9.24 -3.11
C PRO A 58 2.42 -8.04 -2.16
N ARG A 59 3.09 -8.21 -1.01
CA ARG A 59 3.16 -7.20 0.06
C ARG A 59 3.87 -5.91 -0.33
N ILE A 60 4.61 -5.92 -1.44
CA ILE A 60 5.19 -4.71 -2.03
C ILE A 60 4.13 -3.77 -2.63
N ALA A 61 2.94 -4.25 -2.98
CA ALA A 61 2.02 -3.51 -3.84
C ALA A 61 1.51 -2.19 -3.24
N VAL A 62 0.97 -2.25 -2.02
CA VAL A 62 0.45 -1.06 -1.33
C VAL A 62 1.56 -0.04 -1.02
N PRO A 63 2.71 -0.44 -0.44
CA PRO A 63 3.88 0.45 -0.28
C PRO A 63 4.34 1.11 -1.58
N MET A 64 4.37 0.37 -2.69
CA MET A 64 4.75 0.92 -4.00
C MET A 64 3.74 1.96 -4.49
N PHE A 65 2.44 1.71 -4.33
CA PHE A 65 1.43 2.70 -4.68
C PHE A 65 1.57 3.99 -3.88
N PHE A 66 1.86 3.91 -2.57
CA PHE A 66 2.17 5.10 -1.76
C PHE A 66 3.43 5.82 -2.25
N PHE A 67 4.52 5.09 -2.50
CA PHE A 67 5.77 5.65 -3.00
C PHE A 67 5.59 6.39 -4.33
N ILE A 68 4.95 5.74 -5.30
CA ILE A 68 4.66 6.33 -6.62
C ILE A 68 3.77 7.57 -6.48
N SER A 69 2.74 7.48 -5.62
CA SER A 69 1.82 8.59 -5.37
C SER A 69 2.54 9.79 -4.76
N GLY A 70 3.42 9.56 -3.78
CA GLY A 70 4.24 10.59 -3.15
C GLY A 70 5.21 11.24 -4.13
N TYR A 71 5.90 10.44 -4.96
CA TYR A 71 6.79 10.96 -6.00
C TYR A 71 6.08 11.97 -6.91
N TYR A 72 4.94 11.58 -7.50
CA TYR A 72 4.19 12.47 -8.40
C TYR A 72 3.37 13.55 -7.67
N ALA A 73 3.12 13.40 -6.37
CA ALA A 73 2.54 14.48 -5.57
C ALA A 73 3.47 15.67 -5.55
N PHE A 74 4.79 15.48 -5.38
CA PHE A 74 5.75 16.58 -5.23
C PHE A 74 6.63 16.85 -6.47
N TYR A 75 6.68 15.94 -7.44
CA TYR A 75 7.49 16.12 -8.65
C TYR A 75 7.09 17.39 -9.41
N LYS A 76 8.07 18.31 -9.57
CA LYS A 76 7.90 19.61 -10.25
C LYS A 76 6.75 20.46 -9.70
N LYS A 77 6.43 20.32 -8.41
CA LYS A 77 5.35 21.05 -7.74
C LYS A 77 5.87 21.72 -6.47
N ASP A 78 5.64 23.02 -6.37
CA ASP A 78 5.97 23.80 -5.19
C ASP A 78 4.74 23.92 -4.27
N TRP A 79 4.64 23.02 -3.29
CA TRP A 79 3.48 22.98 -2.39
C TRP A 79 3.47 24.10 -1.34
N SER A 80 4.48 24.98 -1.32
CA SER A 80 4.40 26.23 -0.54
C SER A 80 3.32 27.18 -1.10
N GLN A 81 2.96 27.02 -2.37
CA GLN A 81 1.98 27.86 -3.05
C GLN A 81 0.57 27.31 -2.88
N ARG A 82 -0.29 28.07 -2.19
CA ARG A 82 -1.71 27.71 -1.99
C ARG A 82 -2.46 27.31 -3.28
N PRO A 83 -2.28 27.96 -4.44
CA PRO A 83 -2.97 27.56 -5.66
C PRO A 83 -2.66 26.13 -6.10
N ILE A 84 -1.42 25.66 -5.93
CA ILE A 84 -1.01 24.30 -6.29
C ILE A 84 -1.75 23.28 -5.42
N TRP A 85 -1.84 23.54 -4.12
CA TRP A 85 -2.57 22.69 -3.18
C TRP A 85 -4.05 22.53 -3.57
N THR A 86 -4.74 23.64 -3.82
CA THR A 86 -6.17 23.63 -4.19
C THR A 86 -6.42 22.86 -5.48
N VAL A 87 -5.58 23.06 -6.50
CA VAL A 87 -5.69 22.35 -7.78
C VAL A 87 -5.50 20.85 -7.61
N GLU A 88 -4.49 20.44 -6.83
CA GLU A 88 -4.21 19.02 -6.61
C GLU A 88 -5.32 18.35 -5.79
N LEU A 89 -5.82 19.00 -4.73
CA LEU A 89 -6.94 18.47 -3.96
C LEU A 89 -8.21 18.32 -4.79
N LYS A 90 -8.55 19.30 -5.63
CA LYS A 90 -9.72 19.21 -6.51
C LYS A 90 -9.63 18.01 -7.46
N LYS A 91 -8.44 17.69 -7.98
CA LYS A 91 -8.23 16.47 -8.78
C LYS A 91 -8.44 15.20 -7.95
N ARG A 92 -7.97 15.17 -6.70
CA ARG A 92 -8.14 14.03 -5.79
C ARG A 92 -9.59 13.81 -5.37
N VAL A 93 -10.42 14.86 -5.29
CA VAL A 93 -11.86 14.69 -5.04
C VAL A 93 -12.50 13.80 -6.11
N ASN A 94 -12.27 14.12 -7.39
CA ASN A 94 -12.89 13.36 -8.48
C ASN A 94 -12.27 11.98 -8.72
N THR A 95 -10.98 11.82 -8.42
CA THR A 95 -10.24 10.58 -8.70
C THR A 95 -10.16 9.61 -7.52
N LEU A 96 -10.31 10.10 -6.29
CA LEU A 96 -10.21 9.29 -5.06
C LEU A 96 -11.48 9.39 -4.22
N LEU A 97 -11.87 10.58 -3.77
CA LEU A 97 -12.96 10.74 -2.79
C LEU A 97 -14.31 10.27 -3.34
N ILE A 98 -14.70 10.73 -4.53
CA ILE A 98 -15.99 10.35 -5.12
C ILE A 98 -16.04 8.83 -5.37
N PRO A 99 -15.05 8.20 -6.04
CA PRO A 99 -15.02 6.74 -6.18
C PRO A 99 -15.03 5.99 -4.84
N TYR A 100 -14.28 6.47 -3.84
CA TYR A 100 -14.21 5.88 -2.52
C TYR A 100 -15.58 5.86 -1.84
N LEU A 101 -16.27 6.99 -1.81
CA LEU A 101 -17.60 7.09 -1.23
C LEU A 101 -18.58 6.21 -2.01
N LEU A 102 -18.56 6.27 -3.34
CA LEU A 102 -19.43 5.47 -4.20
C LEU A 102 -19.31 3.97 -3.92
N TRP A 103 -18.09 3.42 -3.92
CA TRP A 103 -17.89 1.99 -3.71
C TRP A 103 -18.25 1.53 -2.28
N ASN A 104 -17.91 2.31 -1.26
CA ASN A 104 -18.33 1.99 0.11
C ASN A 104 -19.85 2.05 0.26
N SER A 105 -20.52 3.04 -0.34
CA SER A 105 -21.99 3.15 -0.33
C SER A 105 -22.65 1.98 -1.07
N ILE A 106 -22.13 1.59 -2.24
CA ILE A 106 -22.65 0.43 -2.99
C ILE A 106 -22.55 -0.84 -2.15
N TYR A 107 -21.40 -1.08 -1.51
CA TYR A 107 -21.22 -2.28 -0.70
C TYR A 107 -22.11 -2.29 0.56
N LEU A 108 -22.29 -1.14 1.21
CA LEU A 108 -23.27 -0.98 2.30
C LEU A 108 -24.68 -1.36 1.85
N VAL A 109 -25.11 -0.87 0.69
CA VAL A 109 -26.42 -1.20 0.13
C VAL A 109 -26.54 -2.68 -0.17
N ILE A 110 -25.49 -3.32 -0.72
CA ILE A 110 -25.47 -4.76 -0.98
C ILE A 110 -25.65 -5.56 0.31
N LEU A 111 -24.96 -5.21 1.39
CA LEU A 111 -25.05 -5.92 2.67
C LEU A 111 -26.43 -5.76 3.33
N LEU A 112 -27.01 -4.56 3.27
CA LEU A 112 -28.37 -4.31 3.72
C LEU A 112 -29.38 -5.10 2.87
N ALA A 113 -29.23 -5.08 1.55
CA ALA A 113 -30.10 -5.81 0.62
C ALA A 113 -30.02 -7.33 0.82
N LYS A 114 -28.80 -7.90 0.98
CA LYS A 114 -28.58 -9.31 1.32
C LYS A 114 -29.40 -9.71 2.54
N THR A 115 -29.34 -8.89 3.60
CA THR A 115 -30.07 -9.16 4.85
C THR A 115 -31.57 -9.12 4.63
N GLN A 116 -32.08 -8.08 3.96
CA GLN A 116 -33.52 -7.95 3.67
C GLN A 116 -34.06 -9.08 2.79
N VAL A 117 -33.30 -9.49 1.77
CA VAL A 117 -33.66 -10.60 0.88
C VAL A 117 -33.67 -11.93 1.64
N GLY A 118 -32.65 -12.20 2.45
CA GLY A 118 -32.57 -13.42 3.27
C GLY A 118 -33.73 -13.54 4.26
N LEU A 119 -34.14 -12.43 4.89
CA LEU A 119 -35.31 -12.37 5.77
C LEU A 119 -36.62 -12.62 5.00
N ARG A 120 -36.81 -12.01 3.83
CA ARG A 120 -38.04 -12.14 3.02
C ARG A 120 -38.22 -13.52 2.41
N LEU A 121 -37.13 -14.16 2.00
CA LEU A 121 -37.16 -15.48 1.35
C LEU A 121 -37.12 -16.65 2.35
N GLY A 122 -37.03 -16.37 3.66
CA GLY A 122 -37.08 -17.40 4.70
C GLY A 122 -35.83 -18.29 4.79
N PHE A 123 -34.74 -17.94 4.10
CA PHE A 123 -33.49 -18.70 4.14
C PHE A 123 -32.71 -18.56 5.45
N GLY A 124 -33.19 -17.74 6.39
CA GLY A 124 -32.40 -17.24 7.50
C GLY A 124 -31.33 -16.29 6.97
N ALA A 125 -31.19 -15.12 7.58
CA ALA A 125 -30.07 -14.25 7.23
C ALA A 125 -28.79 -14.86 7.80
N SER A 126 -28.06 -15.64 7.00
CA SER A 126 -26.72 -16.09 7.36
C SER A 126 -25.82 -14.85 7.49
N ASP A 127 -25.55 -14.45 8.73
CA ASP A 127 -24.87 -13.20 9.11
C ASP A 127 -25.63 -11.93 8.65
N PRO A 128 -26.66 -11.49 9.43
CA PRO A 128 -27.44 -10.32 9.13
C PRO A 128 -26.66 -9.02 9.41
N PHE A 129 -26.78 -8.05 8.51
CA PHE A 129 -26.11 -6.77 8.61
C PHE A 129 -27.12 -5.65 8.93
N TYR A 130 -26.87 -4.92 10.02
CA TYR A 130 -27.68 -3.79 10.44
C TYR A 130 -26.80 -2.59 10.78
N ILE A 131 -27.35 -1.39 10.56
CA ILE A 131 -26.76 -0.12 10.98
C ILE A 131 -27.61 0.40 12.14
N THR A 132 -27.03 0.43 13.33
CA THR A 132 -27.72 0.76 14.58
C THR A 132 -27.60 2.22 14.98
N SER A 133 -26.63 2.94 14.41
CA SER A 133 -26.40 4.36 14.70
C SER A 133 -25.73 5.10 13.53
N PHE A 134 -25.87 6.42 13.52
CA PHE A 134 -25.14 7.28 12.58
C PHE A 134 -23.62 7.21 12.78
N THR A 135 -23.16 7.05 14.02
CA THR A 135 -21.73 6.88 14.32
C THR A 135 -21.16 5.60 13.68
N GLN A 136 -21.91 4.49 13.75
CA GLN A 136 -21.53 3.24 13.07
C GLN A 136 -21.55 3.41 11.55
N LEU A 137 -22.53 4.14 11.00
CA LEU A 137 -22.52 4.46 9.58
C LEU A 137 -21.23 5.18 9.18
N LEU A 138 -20.81 6.18 9.95
CA LEU A 138 -19.57 6.92 9.69
C LEU A 138 -18.31 6.06 9.88
N SER A 139 -18.31 5.11 10.84
CA SER A 139 -17.16 4.23 11.06
C SER A 139 -16.86 3.38 9.83
N TYR A 140 -17.89 2.92 9.12
CA TYR A 140 -17.73 2.18 7.85
C TYR A 140 -17.06 2.97 6.73
N TYR A 141 -17.08 4.30 6.77
CA TYR A 141 -16.37 5.14 5.79
C TYR A 141 -14.98 5.59 6.28
N TRP A 142 -14.66 5.47 7.57
CA TRP A 142 -13.41 6.03 8.09
C TRP A 142 -12.57 5.02 8.86
N TRP A 143 -13.11 4.43 9.93
CA TRP A 143 -12.38 3.54 10.82
C TRP A 143 -12.28 2.13 10.23
N ASP A 144 -13.44 1.51 10.01
CA ASP A 144 -13.52 0.11 9.58
C ASP A 144 -13.25 -0.04 8.10
N VAL A 145 -13.63 0.97 7.30
CA VAL A 145 -13.60 0.96 5.82
C VAL A 145 -14.24 -0.33 5.29
N ILE A 146 -15.56 -0.31 5.14
CA ILE A 146 -16.35 -1.52 4.92
C ILE A 146 -15.92 -2.34 3.70
N VAL A 147 -15.39 -1.67 2.67
CA VAL A 147 -14.62 -2.34 1.61
C VAL A 147 -13.14 -2.28 1.99
N TYR A 148 -12.70 -3.26 2.79
CA TYR A 148 -11.37 -3.24 3.43
C TYR A 148 -10.22 -2.81 2.51
N PRO A 149 -10.05 -3.32 1.27
CA PRO A 149 -8.95 -2.91 0.39
C PRO A 149 -8.87 -1.39 0.10
N LEU A 150 -9.97 -0.64 0.27
CA LEU A 150 -10.02 0.79 0.05
C LEU A 150 -9.38 1.61 1.19
N TRP A 151 -8.91 0.99 2.27
CA TRP A 151 -8.20 1.67 3.35
C TRP A 151 -6.99 2.46 2.81
N TYR A 152 -6.32 1.92 1.78
CA TYR A 152 -5.22 2.58 1.09
C TYR A 152 -5.64 3.95 0.51
N ILE A 153 -6.83 4.03 -0.09
CA ILE A 153 -7.34 5.28 -0.68
C ILE A 153 -7.63 6.31 0.42
N ARG A 154 -8.20 5.88 1.55
CA ARG A 154 -8.41 6.75 2.72
C ARG A 154 -7.09 7.38 3.17
N ASP A 155 -6.08 6.57 3.43
CA ASP A 155 -4.76 7.03 3.85
C ASP A 155 -4.12 7.95 2.80
N LEU A 156 -4.25 7.62 1.51
CA LEU A 156 -3.75 8.45 0.43
C LEU A 156 -4.45 9.82 0.37
N MET A 157 -5.76 9.89 0.64
CA MET A 157 -6.49 11.14 0.72
C MET A 157 -5.97 12.02 1.87
N VAL A 158 -5.72 11.42 3.05
CA VAL A 158 -5.12 12.12 4.19
C VAL A 158 -3.75 12.68 3.84
N LEU A 159 -2.87 11.85 3.24
CA LEU A 159 -1.53 12.28 2.84
C LEU A 159 -1.57 13.40 1.79
N CYS A 160 -2.50 13.35 0.83
CA CYS A 160 -2.69 14.43 -0.14
C CYS A 160 -3.21 15.72 0.51
N ALA A 161 -4.13 15.62 1.48
CA ALA A 161 -4.62 16.75 2.27
C ALA A 161 -3.50 17.42 3.08
N LEU A 162 -2.64 16.60 3.70
CA LEU A 162 -1.47 17.03 4.44
C LEU A 162 -0.29 17.46 3.54
N GLY A 163 -0.43 17.40 2.21
CA GLY A 163 0.64 17.65 1.25
C GLY A 163 1.50 18.90 1.52
N PRO A 164 0.92 20.09 1.80
CA PRO A 164 1.70 21.29 2.13
C PRO A 164 2.57 21.11 3.39
N ILE A 165 2.01 20.49 4.42
CA ILE A 165 2.72 20.23 5.69
C ILE A 165 3.85 19.22 5.45
N LEU A 166 3.57 18.13 4.73
CA LEU A 166 4.57 17.11 4.40
C LEU A 166 5.71 17.68 3.55
N TYR A 167 5.38 18.52 2.55
CA TYR A 167 6.38 19.22 1.74
C TYR A 167 7.27 20.13 2.58
N GLN A 168 6.68 20.88 3.52
CA GLN A 168 7.42 21.76 4.41
C GLN A 168 8.34 20.97 5.35
N ILE A 169 7.86 19.87 5.92
CA ILE A 169 8.67 18.97 6.77
C ILE A 169 9.84 18.38 5.97
N LEU A 170 9.60 17.88 4.75
CA LEU A 170 10.64 17.32 3.89
C LEU A 170 11.70 18.38 3.54
N SER A 171 11.24 19.60 3.23
CA SER A 171 12.12 20.72 2.88
C SER A 171 12.95 21.20 4.08
N TRP A 172 12.31 21.39 5.23
CA TRP A 172 12.96 21.88 6.44
C TRP A 172 13.97 20.89 7.00
N THR A 173 13.59 19.61 7.10
CA THR A 173 14.47 18.54 7.60
C THR A 173 15.45 18.05 6.54
N ARG A 174 15.39 18.56 5.30
CA ARG A 174 16.19 18.08 4.15
C ARG A 174 16.04 16.56 3.91
N GLY A 175 14.94 15.97 4.38
CA GLY A 175 14.66 14.54 4.33
C GLY A 175 15.13 13.73 5.53
N TYR A 176 15.80 14.31 6.53
CA TYR A 176 16.24 13.58 7.73
C TYR A 176 15.07 12.98 8.53
N ILE A 177 13.85 13.52 8.39
CA ILE A 177 12.63 12.94 8.97
C ILE A 177 12.39 11.49 8.52
N LEU A 178 12.93 11.08 7.36
CA LEU A 178 12.78 9.72 6.86
C LEU A 178 13.55 8.69 7.71
N LEU A 179 14.55 9.09 8.48
CA LEU A 179 15.31 8.18 9.34
C LEU A 179 14.48 7.64 10.52
N PRO A 180 13.86 8.47 11.39
CA PRO A 180 12.98 7.95 12.41
C PRO A 180 11.76 7.23 11.80
N LEU A 181 11.20 7.72 10.69
CA LEU A 181 10.11 7.02 9.99
C LEU A 181 10.54 5.65 9.46
N LEU A 182 11.78 5.49 8.98
CA LEU A 182 12.33 4.21 8.57
C LEU A 182 12.43 3.25 9.76
N VAL A 183 12.88 3.73 10.93
CA VAL A 183 12.94 2.89 12.13
C VAL A 183 11.54 2.43 12.54
N LEU A 184 10.56 3.35 12.62
CA LEU A 184 9.17 3.03 12.93
C LEU A 184 8.58 2.04 11.92
N PHE A 185 8.86 2.25 10.63
CA PHE A 185 8.47 1.35 9.55
C PHE A 185 9.07 -0.03 9.77
N LEU A 186 10.38 -0.16 9.99
CA LEU A 186 11.06 -1.45 10.13
C LEU A 186 10.52 -2.27 11.31
N ILE A 187 10.28 -1.64 12.45
CA ILE A 187 9.74 -2.33 13.64
C ILE A 187 8.23 -2.59 13.56
N GLY A 188 7.54 -2.09 12.51
CA GLY A 188 6.10 -2.23 12.36
C GLY A 188 5.29 -1.49 13.42
N TRP A 189 5.80 -0.36 13.92
CA TRP A 189 5.08 0.46 14.87
C TRP A 189 3.99 1.25 14.16
N GLU A 190 2.78 1.25 14.71
CA GLU A 190 1.62 1.95 14.16
C GLU A 190 1.02 2.87 15.23
N CYS A 191 0.56 4.06 14.82
CA CYS A 191 0.00 5.03 15.77
C CYS A 191 -1.43 4.69 16.24
N GLY A 192 -2.08 3.70 15.59
CA GLY A 192 -3.45 3.26 15.91
C GLY A 192 -4.56 4.20 15.40
N VAL A 193 -4.21 5.29 14.71
CA VAL A 193 -5.19 6.25 14.17
C VAL A 193 -5.43 5.96 12.68
N ALA A 194 -6.69 5.77 12.31
CA ALA A 194 -7.09 5.58 10.92
C ALA A 194 -6.65 6.75 10.04
N GLY A 195 -5.99 6.47 8.91
CA GLY A 195 -5.41 7.49 8.04
C GLY A 195 -3.95 7.84 8.34
N PHE A 196 -3.39 7.35 9.45
CA PHE A 196 -2.04 7.68 9.92
C PHE A 196 -1.11 6.47 10.01
N GLY A 197 -1.23 5.55 9.05
CA GLY A 197 -0.38 4.35 8.98
C GLY A 197 1.10 4.69 8.73
N THR A 198 2.01 4.03 9.46
CA THR A 198 3.46 4.24 9.33
C THR A 198 3.96 3.86 7.94
N VAL A 199 3.48 2.75 7.38
CA VAL A 199 3.77 2.34 5.99
C VAL A 199 3.34 3.43 5.00
N SER A 200 2.13 3.96 5.16
CA SER A 200 1.56 5.01 4.32
C SER A 200 2.44 6.26 4.33
N PHE A 201 2.78 6.76 5.53
CA PHE A 201 3.61 7.95 5.70
C PHE A 201 5.04 7.74 5.19
N PHE A 202 5.72 6.68 5.61
CA PHE A 202 7.10 6.43 5.24
C PHE A 202 7.25 6.29 3.72
N CYS A 203 6.47 5.42 3.07
CA CYS A 203 6.61 5.17 1.64
C CYS A 203 6.23 6.40 0.81
N PHE A 204 5.15 7.11 1.17
CA PHE A 204 4.73 8.34 0.48
C PHE A 204 5.77 9.45 0.63
N MET A 205 6.29 9.68 1.84
CA MET A 205 7.31 10.70 2.06
C MET A 205 8.66 10.34 1.43
N LEU A 206 9.03 9.05 1.38
CA LEU A 206 10.23 8.58 0.68
C LEU A 206 10.15 8.88 -0.82
N GLY A 207 9.04 8.53 -1.47
CA GLY A 207 8.80 8.89 -2.86
C GLY A 207 8.75 10.40 -3.05
N GLY A 208 8.11 11.10 -2.12
CA GLY A 208 8.01 12.54 -2.14
C GLY A 208 9.35 13.25 -2.04
N GLN A 209 10.29 12.76 -1.25
CA GLN A 209 11.64 13.31 -1.14
C GLN A 209 12.44 13.20 -2.44
N LEU A 210 12.24 12.13 -3.20
CA LEU A 210 12.83 12.02 -4.54
C LEU A 210 12.11 12.95 -5.53
N GLY A 211 10.78 13.07 -5.40
CA GLY A 211 9.97 13.99 -6.21
C GLY A 211 10.35 15.46 -6.03
N THR A 212 10.55 15.93 -4.79
CA THR A 212 10.97 17.31 -4.49
C THR A 212 12.35 17.61 -5.08
N LYS A 213 13.27 16.64 -5.01
CA LYS A 213 14.62 16.75 -5.59
C LYS A 213 14.68 16.43 -7.09
N GLN A 214 13.59 15.98 -7.68
CA GLN A 214 13.50 15.55 -9.08
C GLN A 214 14.54 14.47 -9.44
N ILE A 215 14.85 13.59 -8.47
CA ILE A 215 15.79 12.48 -8.65
C ILE A 215 15.02 11.30 -9.22
N ASP A 216 15.49 10.72 -10.32
CA ASP A 216 14.92 9.48 -10.87
C ASP A 216 15.15 8.33 -9.88
N PRO A 217 14.09 7.68 -9.35
CA PRO A 217 14.23 6.55 -8.46
C PRO A 217 15.08 5.39 -9.03
N LEU A 218 15.06 5.18 -10.34
CA LEU A 218 15.83 4.12 -10.98
C LEU A 218 17.34 4.36 -10.84
N GLU A 219 17.81 5.61 -10.90
CA GLU A 219 19.23 5.93 -10.72
C GLU A 219 19.73 5.60 -9.32
N VAL A 220 18.90 5.84 -8.30
CA VAL A 220 19.24 5.54 -6.90
C VAL A 220 19.28 4.03 -6.70
N ILE A 221 18.27 3.32 -7.21
CA ILE A 221 18.11 1.88 -7.01
C ILE A 221 19.17 1.08 -7.79
N GLN A 222 19.58 1.54 -8.98
CA GLN A 222 20.61 0.87 -9.79
C GLN A 222 21.93 0.69 -9.04
N ARG A 223 22.28 1.60 -8.12
CA ARG A 223 23.52 1.52 -7.30
C ARG A 223 23.53 0.34 -6.35
N VAL A 224 22.35 -0.15 -5.96
CA VAL A 224 22.18 -1.22 -4.96
C VAL A 224 21.49 -2.46 -5.54
N LYS A 225 21.36 -2.55 -6.87
CA LYS A 225 20.50 -3.55 -7.55
C LYS A 225 20.75 -5.00 -7.15
N TYR A 226 22.02 -5.41 -7.09
CA TYR A 226 22.36 -6.81 -6.76
C TYR A 226 22.09 -7.12 -5.30
N LEU A 227 22.45 -6.19 -4.40
CA LEU A 227 22.20 -6.34 -2.97
C LEU A 227 20.69 -6.38 -2.68
N ALA A 228 19.94 -5.44 -3.23
CA ALA A 228 18.49 -5.40 -3.11
C ALA A 228 17.84 -6.67 -3.68
N GLY A 229 18.27 -7.13 -4.85
CA GLY A 229 17.76 -8.35 -5.48
C GLY A 229 18.01 -9.61 -4.65
N VAL A 230 19.23 -9.79 -4.14
CA VAL A 230 19.58 -10.95 -3.30
C VAL A 230 18.78 -10.96 -1.99
N ILE A 231 18.66 -9.81 -1.31
CA ILE A 231 17.87 -9.70 -0.09
C ILE A 231 16.39 -9.95 -0.40
N ALA A 232 15.85 -9.36 -1.46
CA ALA A 232 14.45 -9.54 -1.84
C ALA A 232 14.12 -11.01 -2.11
N ILE A 233 14.95 -11.71 -2.88
CA ILE A 233 14.78 -13.14 -3.16
C ILE A 233 14.89 -13.97 -1.88
N GLY A 234 15.92 -13.74 -1.06
CA GLY A 234 16.10 -14.50 0.18
C GLY A 234 14.91 -14.33 1.13
N THR A 235 14.48 -13.10 1.34
CA THR A 235 13.38 -12.76 2.25
C THR A 235 12.01 -13.21 1.72
N VAL A 236 11.69 -13.04 0.44
CA VAL A 236 10.36 -13.42 -0.09
C VAL A 236 10.06 -14.91 0.05
N PHE A 237 11.07 -15.76 -0.16
CA PHE A 237 10.91 -17.21 0.01
C PHE A 237 11.01 -17.65 1.47
N ALA A 238 11.70 -16.89 2.32
CA ALA A 238 11.80 -17.18 3.75
C ALA A 238 10.56 -16.76 4.55
N LEU A 239 9.88 -15.69 4.15
CA LEU A 239 8.76 -15.10 4.90
C LEU A 239 7.67 -16.10 5.34
N PRO A 240 7.17 -17.00 4.48
CA PRO A 240 6.17 -17.99 4.88
C PRO A 240 6.64 -18.88 6.05
N LEU A 241 7.95 -19.17 6.11
CA LEU A 241 8.57 -20.02 7.13
C LEU A 241 8.86 -19.28 8.43
N LEU A 242 8.77 -17.95 8.43
CA LEU A 242 9.09 -17.08 9.55
C LEU A 242 7.84 -16.54 10.26
N SER A 243 6.63 -16.90 9.84
CA SER A 243 5.38 -16.31 10.34
C SER A 243 5.19 -16.41 11.86
N GLY A 244 5.76 -17.43 12.51
CA GLY A 244 5.73 -17.58 13.97
C GLY A 244 6.87 -16.88 14.73
N TRP A 245 7.83 -16.25 14.04
CA TRP A 245 9.01 -15.65 14.65
C TRP A 245 8.78 -14.18 15.02
N ALA A 246 9.24 -13.76 16.21
CA ALA A 246 9.06 -12.40 16.70
C ALA A 246 9.66 -11.31 15.78
N GLY A 247 10.70 -11.64 15.01
CA GLY A 247 11.31 -10.74 14.03
C GLY A 247 10.67 -10.76 12.64
N TYR A 248 9.57 -11.49 12.44
CA TYR A 248 8.85 -11.58 11.16
C TYR A 248 8.60 -10.20 10.54
N ILE A 249 8.10 -9.27 11.36
CA ILE A 249 7.73 -7.92 10.90
C ILE A 249 8.94 -7.16 10.34
N VAL A 250 10.12 -7.30 10.95
CA VAL A 250 11.34 -6.65 10.47
C VAL A 250 11.76 -7.22 9.12
N VAL A 251 11.76 -8.55 8.98
CA VAL A 251 12.10 -9.20 7.71
C VAL A 251 11.10 -8.85 6.62
N HIS A 252 9.81 -8.80 6.97
CA HIS A 252 8.73 -8.39 6.09
C HIS A 252 8.92 -6.95 5.58
N ASN A 253 9.26 -6.02 6.46
CA ASN A 253 9.48 -4.63 6.09
C ASN A 253 10.77 -4.44 5.29
N ILE A 254 11.83 -5.21 5.57
CA ILE A 254 13.03 -5.26 4.73
C ILE A 254 12.69 -5.78 3.32
N TYR A 255 11.88 -6.84 3.23
CA TYR A 255 11.39 -7.37 1.97
C TYR A 255 10.59 -6.31 1.21
N ILE A 256 9.71 -5.55 1.87
CA ILE A 256 8.95 -4.50 1.20
C ILE A 256 9.89 -3.51 0.48
N LEU A 257 10.95 -3.05 1.12
CA LEU A 257 11.89 -2.10 0.51
C LEU A 257 12.68 -2.72 -0.64
N THR A 258 13.28 -3.88 -0.40
CA THR A 258 14.17 -4.54 -1.35
C THR A 258 13.41 -5.16 -2.52
N GLY A 259 12.24 -5.74 -2.26
CA GLY A 259 11.30 -6.26 -3.23
C GLY A 259 10.72 -5.17 -4.12
N SER A 260 10.31 -4.02 -3.54
CA SER A 260 9.84 -2.87 -4.32
C SER A 260 10.93 -2.33 -5.25
N ALA A 261 12.16 -2.19 -4.73
CA ALA A 261 13.31 -1.77 -5.51
C ALA A 261 13.62 -2.74 -6.66
N SER A 262 13.56 -4.05 -6.37
CA SER A 262 13.78 -5.09 -7.37
C SER A 262 12.70 -5.10 -8.46
N ALA A 263 11.42 -4.93 -8.08
CA ALA A 263 10.30 -4.87 -9.02
C ALA A 263 10.43 -3.68 -10.01
N LEU A 264 10.88 -2.52 -9.52
CA LEU A 264 11.17 -1.35 -10.38
C LEU A 264 12.29 -1.63 -11.38
N LEU A 265 13.33 -2.36 -10.98
CA LEU A 265 14.46 -2.68 -11.87
C LEU A 265 14.12 -3.77 -12.90
N VAL A 266 13.34 -4.79 -12.52
CA VAL A 266 12.94 -5.87 -13.43
C VAL A 266 12.14 -5.32 -14.60
N MET A 267 11.27 -4.34 -14.36
CA MET A 267 10.44 -3.72 -15.39
C MET A 267 11.14 -2.60 -16.18
N GLN A 268 12.42 -2.33 -15.90
CA GLN A 268 13.22 -1.37 -16.67
C GLN A 268 13.68 -1.93 -18.02
N TYR A 269 13.82 -3.26 -18.11
CA TYR A 269 14.29 -4.01 -19.28
C TYR A 269 13.13 -4.64 -20.05
#